data_AF-A0A351ZZB6-F1
#
_entry.id   AF-A0A351ZZB6-F1
#
_cell.length_a   1.000
_cell.length_b   1.000
_cell.length_c   1.000
_cell.angle_alpha   90.00
_cell.angle_beta   90.00
_cell.angle_gamma   90.00
#
_symmetry.space_group_name_H-M   'P 1'
#
loop_
_entity.id
_entity.type
_entity.pdbx_description
1 polymer ?
#
loop_
_entity_poly.entity_id
_entity_poly.type
_entity_poly.pdbx_seq_one_letter_code
_entity_poly.pdbx_strand_id
1 'polypeptide(L)' 'EALGTTWNYANSAAVFADITAHIAPFKGMTLEGLGEHQGLVLGKGTEPEPKGVVYESHVLKPQ' A
#
# COMPACT_ATOMS: atom_id res chain seq x y z
N GLU A 1 -1.36 -23.31 -16.09
CA GLU A 1 -2.55 -22.58 -15.62
C GLU A 1 -2.94 -23.15 -14.27
N ALA A 2 -3.07 -22.32 -13.23
CA ALA A 2 -3.46 -22.77 -11.90
C ALA A 2 -4.97 -22.50 -11.69
N LEU A 3 -5.71 -23.52 -11.23
CA LEU A 3 -7.12 -23.43 -10.80
C LEU A 3 -8.12 -22.85 -11.82
N GLY A 4 -7.96 -23.14 -13.11
CA GLY A 4 -9.00 -22.89 -14.14
C GLY A 4 -9.33 -21.42 -14.41
N THR A 5 -8.52 -20.49 -13.91
CA THR A 5 -8.68 -19.05 -14.13
C THR A 5 -7.42 -18.50 -14.79
N THR A 6 -7.57 -17.68 -15.82
CA THR A 6 -6.45 -17.02 -16.50
C THR A 6 -6.12 -15.71 -15.79
N TRP A 7 -5.07 -15.71 -14.97
CA TRP A 7 -4.60 -14.54 -14.23
C TRP A 7 -3.55 -13.83 -15.09
N ASN A 8 -3.94 -12.76 -15.77
CA ASN A 8 -3.06 -11.99 -16.66
C ASN A 8 -2.59 -10.69 -15.99
N TYR A 9 -1.67 -10.80 -15.04
CA TYR A 9 -1.05 -9.62 -14.41
C TYR A 9 0.41 -9.50 -14.85
N ALA A 10 0.78 -8.33 -15.37
CA ALA A 10 2.14 -8.08 -15.85
C ALA A 10 3.14 -7.80 -14.71
N ASN A 11 2.66 -7.32 -13.56
CA ASN A 11 3.48 -6.96 -12.39
C ASN A 11 2.62 -6.92 -11.12
N SER A 12 3.28 -6.75 -9.96
CA SER A 12 2.62 -6.64 -8.66
C SER A 12 1.68 -5.44 -8.54
N ALA A 13 1.98 -4.33 -9.22
CA ALA A 13 1.10 -3.16 -9.23
C ALA A 13 -0.24 -3.46 -9.91
N ALA A 14 -0.24 -4.26 -10.99
CA ALA A 14 -1.47 -4.70 -11.65
C ALA A 14 -2.31 -5.62 -10.76
N VAL A 15 -1.68 -6.52 -9.99
CA VAL A 15 -2.38 -7.35 -9.00
C VAL A 15 -2.97 -6.47 -7.90
N PHE A 16 -2.21 -5.50 -7.40
CA PHE A 16 -2.68 -4.61 -6.34
C PHE A 16 -3.83 -3.71 -6.79
N ALA A 17 -3.75 -3.18 -8.02
CA ALA A 17 -4.85 -2.42 -8.62
C ALA A 17 -6.14 -3.25 -8.66
N ASP A 18 -6.05 -4.52 -9.06
CA ASP A 18 -7.19 -5.43 -9.09
C ASP A 18 -7.76 -5.71 -7.69
N ILE A 19 -6.89 -5.89 -6.70
CA ILE A 19 -7.28 -6.02 -5.28
C ILE A 19 -8.04 -4.76 -4.81
N THR A 20 -7.50 -3.57 -5.06
CA THR A 20 -8.13 -2.30 -4.62
C THR A 20 -9.47 -2.04 -5.28
N ALA A 21 -9.70 -2.58 -6.48
CA ALA A 21 -10.97 -2.47 -7.21
C ALA A 21 -12.05 -3.42 -6.66
N HIS A 22 -11.66 -4.62 -6.23
CA HIS A 22 -12.62 -5.68 -5.86
C HIS A 22 -12.79 -5.86 -4.35
N ILE A 23 -11.80 -5.51 -3.54
CA ILE A 23 -11.80 -5.72 -2.09
C ILE A 23 -12.01 -4.38 -1.39
N ALA A 24 -13.23 -4.14 -0.90
CA ALA A 24 -13.63 -2.86 -0.33
C ALA A 24 -12.68 -2.29 0.75
N PRO A 25 -12.11 -3.08 1.68
CA PRO A 25 -11.10 -2.60 2.62
C PRO A 25 -9.81 -2.03 2.00
N PHE A 26 -9.46 -2.38 0.76
CA PHE A 26 -8.29 -1.85 0.06
C PHE A 26 -8.62 -0.62 -0.80
N LYS A 27 -9.88 -0.18 -0.81
CA LYS A 27 -10.31 0.95 -1.63
C LYS A 27 -9.53 2.22 -1.29
N GLY A 28 -9.00 2.87 -2.32
CA GLY A 28 -8.23 4.10 -2.21
C GLY A 28 -6.77 3.92 -1.76
N MET A 29 -6.30 2.68 -1.56
CA MET A 29 -4.88 2.42 -1.28
C MET A 29 -4.06 2.39 -2.57
N THR A 30 -2.81 2.88 -2.48
CA THR A 30 -1.81 2.76 -3.55
C THR A 30 -0.51 2.20 -2.97
N LEU A 31 0.33 1.58 -3.81
CA LEU A 31 1.63 1.07 -3.35
C LEU A 31 2.54 2.19 -2.86
N GLU A 32 2.48 3.35 -3.51
CA GLU A 32 3.19 4.56 -3.10
C GLU A 32 2.72 5.02 -1.71
N GLY A 33 1.40 5.08 -1.49
CA GLY A 33 0.82 5.45 -0.19
C GLY A 33 1.21 4.48 0.93
N LEU A 34 1.26 3.18 0.64
CA LEU A 34 1.75 2.19 1.59
C LEU A 34 3.24 2.42 1.93
N GLY A 35 4.07 2.79 0.95
CA GLY A 35 5.47 3.13 1.19
C GLY A 35 5.62 4.38 2.05
N GLU A 36 4.86 5.43 1.74
CA GLU A 36 4.92 6.71 2.46
C GLU A 36 4.43 6.63 3.91
N HIS A 37 3.36 5.87 4.15
CA HIS A 37 2.77 5.71 5.48
C HIS A 37 3.32 4.48 6.22
N GLN A 38 4.25 3.73 5.60
CA GLN A 38 4.81 2.48 6.12
C GLN A 38 3.75 1.41 6.43
N GLY A 39 2.71 1.39 5.60
CA GLY A 39 1.49 0.64 5.81
C GLY A 39 0.29 1.57 6.03
N LEU A 40 -0.90 1.01 5.85
CA LEU A 40 -2.17 1.70 6.08
C LEU A 40 -3.15 0.74 6.75
N VAL A 41 -3.97 1.26 7.64
CA VAL A 41 -5.10 0.50 8.20
C VAL A 41 -6.11 0.23 7.09
N LEU A 42 -6.55 -1.03 6.99
CA LEU A 42 -7.60 -1.43 6.04
C LEU A 42 -8.87 -0.60 6.23
N GLY A 43 -9.44 -0.12 5.12
CA GLY A 43 -10.60 0.77 5.08
C GLY A 43 -10.28 2.26 5.20
N LYS A 44 -9.01 2.62 5.47
CA LYS A 44 -8.55 4.01 5.59
C LYS A 44 -7.69 4.49 4.42
N GLY A 45 -7.80 3.86 3.24
CA GLY A 45 -7.02 4.26 2.06
C GLY A 45 -7.23 5.72 1.64
N THR A 46 -8.43 6.27 1.85
CA THR A 46 -8.75 7.68 1.57
C THR A 46 -8.52 8.63 2.74
N GLU A 47 -8.25 8.10 3.94
CA GLU A 47 -7.98 8.88 5.16
C GLU A 47 -6.78 8.26 5.90
N PRO A 48 -5.58 8.32 5.28
CA PRO A 48 -4.40 7.66 5.82
C PRO A 48 -3.96 8.33 7.13
N GLU A 49 -3.42 7.55 8.04
CA GLU A 49 -2.88 8.07 9.30
C GLU A 49 -1.72 9.04 9.04
N PRO A 50 -1.49 10.03 9.93
CA PRO A 50 -0.39 10.97 9.76
C PRO A 50 0.94 10.23 9.62
N LYS A 51 1.78 10.68 8.69
CA LYS A 51 3.10 10.07 8.46
C LYS A 51 3.89 10.09 9.77
N GLY A 52 4.30 8.90 10.23
CA GLY A 52 5.20 8.78 11.37
C GLY A 52 6.55 9.42 11.06
N VAL A 53 7.14 10.11 12.04
CA VAL A 53 8.53 10.60 11.90
C VAL A 53 9.45 9.40 12.03
N VAL A 54 10.06 9.00 10.92
CA VAL A 54 11.10 7.97 10.93
C VAL A 54 12.36 8.58 11.51
N TYR A 55 12.76 8.14 12.69
CA TYR A 55 14.02 8.57 13.27
C TYR A 55 15.19 7.97 12.47
N GLU A 56 15.83 8.81 11.65
CA GLU A 56 17.07 8.46 10.98
C GLU A 56 18.25 9.02 11.78
N SER A 57 18.96 8.15 12.50
CA SER A 57 20.09 8.50 13.38
C SER A 57 21.22 9.30 12.70
N HIS A 58 21.32 9.25 11.36
CA HIS A 58 22.35 9.97 10.61
C HIS A 58 21.89 11.38 10.17
N VAL A 59 20.59 11.66 10.25
CA VAL A 59 19.99 12.94 9.84
C VAL A 59 19.60 13.77 11.07
N LEU A 60 19.15 13.10 12.14
CA LEU A 60 18.77 13.73 13.39
C LEU A 60 19.91 13.62 14.39
N LYS A 61 20.71 14.69 14.53
CA LYS A 61 21.63 14.82 15.67
C LYS A 61 20.80 15.05 16.94
N PRO A 62 21.09 14.37 18.06
CA PRO A 62 20.55 14.76 19.36
C PRO A 62 20.98 16.20 19.67
N GLN A 63 20.06 17.01 20.20
CA GLN A 63 20.39 18.34 20.75
C GLN A 63 21.09 18.19 22.10
#